data_AF-A0A8T4E941-F1
#
_entry.id   AF-A0A8T4E941-F1
#
_cell.length_a   1.000
_cell.length_b   1.000
_cell.length_c   1.000
_cell.angle_alpha   90.00
_cell.angle_beta   90.00
_cell.angle_gamma   90.00
#
_symmetry.space_group_name_H-M   'P 1'
#
loop_
_entity.id
_entity.type
_entity.pdbx_description
1 polymer ?
#
loop_
_entity_poly.entity_id
_entity_poly.type
_entity_poly.pdbx_seq_one_letter_code
_entity_poly.pdbx_strand_id
1 'polypeptide(L)'
;MVSRNTVIGGVVLIVIVASIAIVYLAFQTPGGDIPTGDTTPPVLTVNIPQNGSSLFGAVALSFSAVDESAIPRYEVYIDGEIVAVGQAYNWNTGQVSDGSHTIMFRARDDSQNWGQSTVTVTVNNTAIPEYEFDGIFKIMSYNIEESGINADWKEVVKEENPDILMLVETGYLEDNGYAGLRQVIGEFNTYFIDELPYSGLAALNVAFSTSGEAILSRYPILQFVQIPVVTLDSNQGYTVTHDFVHAVIDINGTAVNFIGAHLKAGGGSDNQVRREFENEGIINYMDTLGEVPIVYLGDLNSYSPEDNVTVDEDLGYGPLTMLVDPDDATYGQYSSAVHNFTDVFRSLNPDEIGYTYGHQYAPLLGRIDYIIVNSFFTDKLINSTAGGTAHANTGSDHYSIDFFVTWDGTGAVVLPGLYDSSSSKTDNNAGVRCYSMRGSLNFMDISQRTAEDRFGLLCEVFFTEIRRE
;
A
#
# COMPACT_ATOMS: atom_id res chain seq x y z
N MET A 1 29.56 40.24 -96.88
CA MET A 1 29.96 38.88 -97.31
C MET A 1 30.41 38.11 -96.07
N VAL A 2 29.89 36.89 -95.94
CA VAL A 2 29.96 35.88 -94.87
C VAL A 2 31.35 35.81 -94.18
N SER A 3 31.47 35.66 -92.85
CA SER A 3 31.43 34.33 -92.22
C SER A 3 31.65 34.34 -90.70
N ARG A 4 31.26 33.22 -90.06
CA ARG A 4 31.33 32.86 -88.62
C ARG A 4 30.10 33.15 -87.75
N ASN A 5 28.90 33.14 -88.33
CA ASN A 5 27.78 32.50 -87.64
C ASN A 5 27.89 30.99 -87.89
N THR A 6 27.71 30.17 -86.84
CA THR A 6 27.88 28.70 -86.80
C THR A 6 29.26 28.25 -86.31
N VAL A 7 29.48 28.35 -84.98
CA VAL A 7 30.28 27.47 -84.07
C VAL A 7 30.26 28.05 -82.62
N ILE A 8 29.69 29.24 -82.39
CA ILE A 8 29.69 29.92 -81.07
C ILE A 8 28.56 29.46 -80.10
N GLY A 9 27.61 28.62 -80.54
CA GLY A 9 26.44 28.25 -79.70
C GLY A 9 26.62 27.11 -78.68
N GLY A 10 27.68 26.30 -78.79
CA GLY A 10 27.75 25.01 -78.07
C GLY A 10 28.83 24.87 -76.99
N VAL A 11 29.80 25.78 -76.89
CA VAL A 11 31.00 25.58 -76.03
C VAL A 11 31.21 26.70 -75.00
N VAL A 12 30.46 27.81 -75.05
CA VAL A 12 30.54 28.88 -74.02
C VAL A 12 29.40 28.79 -72.98
N LEU A 13 28.41 27.91 -73.17
CA LEU A 13 27.31 27.73 -72.21
C LEU A 13 27.66 26.81 -71.02
N ILE A 14 28.82 26.14 -71.01
CA ILE A 14 29.22 25.25 -69.90
C ILE A 14 30.11 25.95 -68.86
N VAL A 15 30.62 27.15 -69.12
CA VAL A 15 31.48 27.89 -68.16
C VAL A 15 30.74 29.03 -67.43
N ILE A 16 29.48 29.33 -67.77
CA ILE A 16 28.69 30.39 -67.09
C ILE A 16 27.59 29.82 -66.16
N VAL A 17 27.45 28.49 -66.04
CA VAL A 17 26.54 27.87 -65.05
C VAL A 17 27.26 27.54 -63.73
N ALA A 18 28.60 27.61 -63.66
CA ALA A 18 29.35 27.40 -62.42
C ALA A 18 29.55 28.69 -61.58
N SER A 19 29.16 29.87 -62.08
CA SER A 19 29.43 31.15 -61.41
C SER A 19 28.18 31.91 -60.93
N ILE A 20 26.99 31.29 -61.01
CA ILE A 20 25.77 31.72 -60.31
C ILE A 20 25.50 30.81 -59.09
N ALA A 21 26.42 29.89 -58.77
CA ALA A 21 26.39 29.08 -57.54
C ALA A 21 27.37 29.60 -56.46
N ILE A 22 28.04 30.73 -56.68
CA ILE A 22 29.00 31.33 -55.73
C ILE A 22 28.70 32.84 -55.61
N VAL A 23 27.51 33.17 -55.09
CA VAL A 23 27.19 34.23 -54.09
C VAL A 23 25.69 34.06 -53.77
N TYR A 24 25.34 32.89 -53.24
CA TYR A 24 24.16 32.69 -52.38
C TYR A 24 24.62 32.15 -51.01
N LEU A 25 25.80 32.64 -50.59
CA LEU A 25 26.33 32.54 -49.23
C LEU A 25 26.41 33.95 -48.66
N ALA A 26 25.25 34.60 -48.52
CA ALA A 26 25.06 35.76 -47.67
C ALA A 26 23.58 35.81 -47.30
N PHE A 27 23.29 35.61 -46.01
CA PHE A 27 21.98 35.68 -45.37
C PHE A 27 21.01 34.53 -45.64
N GLN A 28 21.40 33.31 -45.26
CA GLN A 28 20.48 32.62 -44.35
C GLN A 28 20.72 33.26 -42.99
N THR A 29 19.73 34.03 -42.53
CA THR A 29 19.61 34.35 -41.11
C THR A 29 19.96 33.10 -40.31
N PRO A 30 20.67 33.19 -39.18
CA PRO A 30 20.47 32.16 -38.17
C PRO A 30 18.96 32.20 -37.93
N GLY A 31 18.24 31.20 -38.44
CA GLY A 31 17.05 30.77 -37.77
C GLY A 31 17.59 30.41 -36.40
N GLY A 32 17.52 31.37 -35.47
CA GLY A 32 17.37 30.98 -34.10
C GLY A 32 16.18 30.04 -34.16
N ASP A 33 16.42 28.78 -33.83
CA ASP A 33 15.36 27.98 -33.24
C ASP A 33 14.79 28.89 -32.15
N ILE A 34 13.69 29.58 -32.46
CA ILE A 34 12.84 30.13 -31.42
C ILE A 34 12.52 28.87 -30.62
N PRO A 35 12.88 28.78 -29.33
CA PRO A 35 12.44 27.65 -28.54
C PRO A 35 10.93 27.62 -28.74
N THR A 36 10.46 26.62 -29.46
CA THR A 36 9.03 26.40 -29.63
C THR A 36 8.56 26.25 -28.21
N GLY A 37 7.80 27.25 -27.71
CA GLY A 37 7.29 27.21 -26.34
C GLY A 37 6.63 25.88 -26.12
N ASP A 38 6.84 25.31 -24.94
CA ASP A 38 6.34 23.98 -24.65
C ASP A 38 4.81 23.93 -24.87
N THR A 39 4.35 22.87 -25.52
CA THR A 39 2.96 22.63 -25.90
C THR A 39 2.39 21.34 -25.30
N THR A 40 3.20 20.62 -24.53
CA THR A 40 2.84 19.35 -23.91
C THR A 40 2.15 19.66 -22.58
N PRO A 41 0.93 19.18 -22.34
CA PRO A 41 0.31 19.34 -21.03
C PRO A 41 0.87 18.34 -20.01
N PRO A 42 0.89 18.72 -18.71
CA PRO A 42 1.27 17.80 -17.65
C PRO A 42 0.44 16.50 -17.65
N VAL A 43 1.10 15.37 -17.43
CA VAL A 43 0.45 14.07 -17.24
C VAL A 43 0.21 13.86 -15.75
N LEU A 44 -1.05 13.66 -15.37
CA LEU A 44 -1.44 13.50 -13.96
C LEU A 44 -1.62 12.02 -13.59
N THR A 45 -1.19 11.67 -12.38
CA THR A 45 -1.51 10.40 -11.73
C THR A 45 -2.31 10.70 -10.48
N VAL A 46 -3.53 10.15 -10.37
CA VAL A 46 -4.36 10.27 -9.17
C VAL A 46 -3.92 9.20 -8.18
N ASN A 47 -3.54 9.64 -6.98
CA ASN A 47 -3.06 8.73 -5.94
C ASN A 47 -4.24 8.26 -5.08
N ILE A 48 -5.05 9.21 -4.58
CA ILE A 48 -6.26 8.95 -3.76
C ILE A 48 -7.30 10.06 -4.03
N PRO A 49 -8.60 9.75 -4.11
CA PRO A 49 -9.23 8.44 -4.07
C PRO A 49 -9.19 7.78 -5.46
N GLN A 50 -9.45 6.48 -5.48
CA GLN A 50 -9.58 5.76 -6.74
C GLN A 50 -10.94 6.02 -7.39
N ASN A 51 -10.99 5.89 -8.72
CA ASN A 51 -12.24 6.00 -9.44
C ASN A 51 -13.22 4.89 -8.99
N GLY A 52 -14.44 5.29 -8.67
CA GLY A 52 -15.50 4.42 -8.17
C GLY A 52 -15.43 4.13 -6.66
N SER A 53 -14.51 4.74 -5.90
CA SER A 53 -14.44 4.55 -4.45
C SER A 53 -15.73 4.98 -3.75
N SER A 54 -16.12 4.22 -2.73
CA SER A 54 -17.09 4.65 -1.73
C SER A 54 -16.36 5.35 -0.59
N LEU A 55 -16.81 6.53 -0.21
CA LEU A 55 -16.14 7.45 0.68
C LEU A 55 -17.06 7.87 1.83
N PHE A 56 -16.47 8.10 3.00
CA PHE A 56 -17.17 8.55 4.19
C PHE A 56 -16.23 9.32 5.12
N GLY A 57 -16.77 10.18 5.98
CA GLY A 57 -15.97 10.94 6.94
C GLY A 57 -14.93 11.84 6.27
N ALA A 58 -13.72 11.88 6.84
CA ALA A 58 -12.61 12.66 6.30
C ALA A 58 -11.78 11.83 5.33
N VAL A 59 -11.59 12.35 4.12
CA VAL A 59 -10.91 11.65 3.02
C VAL A 59 -9.76 12.51 2.50
N ALA A 60 -8.56 11.94 2.43
CA ALA A 60 -7.44 12.58 1.75
C ALA A 60 -7.62 12.48 0.23
N LEU A 61 -7.45 13.59 -0.46
CA LEU A 61 -7.32 13.65 -1.92
C LEU A 61 -5.87 13.98 -2.25
N SER A 62 -5.24 13.24 -3.15
CA SER A 62 -3.89 13.55 -3.63
C SER A 62 -3.62 13.08 -5.05
N PHE A 63 -2.76 13.81 -5.75
CA PHE A 63 -2.33 13.50 -7.12
C PHE A 63 -0.93 14.03 -7.39
N SER A 64 -0.23 13.39 -8.33
CA SER A 64 1.04 13.88 -8.89
C SER A 64 0.86 14.32 -10.34
N ALA A 65 1.82 15.10 -10.83
CA ALA A 65 1.90 15.45 -12.24
C ALA A 65 3.36 15.50 -12.68
N VAL A 66 3.61 15.03 -13.90
CA VAL A 66 4.93 15.06 -14.54
C VAL A 66 4.82 15.77 -15.88
N ASP A 67 5.87 16.54 -16.21
CA ASP A 67 5.98 17.31 -17.43
C ASP A 67 7.47 17.59 -17.72
N GLU A 68 7.85 17.88 -18.97
CA GLU A 68 9.21 18.34 -19.29
C GLU A 68 9.53 19.73 -18.72
N SER A 69 8.49 20.52 -18.47
CA SER A 69 8.54 21.88 -17.92
C SER A 69 8.18 21.90 -16.43
N ALA A 70 8.48 23.03 -15.78
CA ALA A 70 8.10 23.21 -14.38
C ALA A 70 6.58 23.34 -14.25
N ILE A 71 6.01 22.76 -13.19
CA ILE A 71 4.56 22.78 -12.93
C ILE A 71 4.27 23.70 -11.73
N PRO A 72 4.06 25.01 -11.94
CA PRO A 72 3.85 25.96 -10.85
C PRO A 72 2.44 25.95 -10.24
N ARG A 73 1.46 25.27 -10.85
CA ARG A 73 0.06 25.36 -10.42
C ARG A 73 -0.65 24.01 -10.42
N TYR A 74 -1.34 23.75 -9.30
CA TYR A 74 -2.16 22.56 -9.07
C TYR A 74 -3.50 22.98 -8.49
N GLU A 75 -4.58 22.31 -8.90
CA GLU A 75 -5.92 22.55 -8.36
C GLU A 75 -6.71 21.26 -8.22
N VAL A 76 -7.56 21.27 -7.19
CA VAL A 76 -8.54 20.21 -6.92
C VAL A 76 -9.93 20.82 -6.99
N TYR A 77 -10.79 20.15 -7.75
CA TYR A 77 -12.19 20.50 -7.94
C TYR A 77 -13.08 19.40 -7.38
N ILE A 78 -14.18 19.79 -6.73
CA ILE A 78 -15.28 18.89 -6.37
C ILE A 78 -16.56 19.48 -6.96
N ASP A 79 -17.24 18.70 -7.80
CA ASP A 79 -18.48 19.07 -8.49
C ASP A 79 -18.41 20.41 -9.24
N GLY A 80 -17.24 20.71 -9.80
CA GLY A 80 -17.00 21.92 -10.60
C GLY A 80 -16.51 23.13 -9.80
N GLU A 81 -16.42 23.04 -8.47
CA GLU A 81 -15.91 24.11 -7.60
C GLU A 81 -14.46 23.84 -7.17
N ILE A 82 -13.60 24.87 -7.20
CA ILE A 82 -12.25 24.77 -6.62
C ILE A 82 -12.38 24.61 -5.11
N VAL A 83 -11.83 23.53 -4.58
CA VAL A 83 -11.73 23.31 -3.14
C VAL A 83 -10.31 23.51 -2.62
N ALA A 84 -9.29 23.35 -3.47
CA ALA A 84 -7.89 23.55 -3.10
C ALA A 84 -7.00 23.99 -4.26
N VAL A 85 -5.95 24.73 -3.91
CA VAL A 85 -4.79 25.01 -4.78
C VAL A 85 -3.60 24.28 -4.17
N GLY A 86 -3.24 23.14 -4.76
CA GLY A 86 -2.24 22.22 -4.23
C GLY A 86 -2.45 20.81 -4.76
N GLN A 87 -1.49 19.94 -4.44
CA GLN A 87 -1.50 18.52 -4.84
C GLN A 87 -2.27 17.63 -3.86
N ALA A 88 -2.70 18.17 -2.72
CA ALA A 88 -3.41 17.46 -1.68
C ALA A 88 -4.54 18.30 -1.08
N TYR A 89 -5.62 17.64 -0.65
CA TYR A 89 -6.75 18.25 0.04
C TYR A 89 -7.41 17.24 0.98
N ASN A 90 -7.67 17.62 2.23
CA ASN A 90 -8.45 16.80 3.16
C ASN A 90 -9.92 17.19 3.02
N TRP A 91 -10.72 16.30 2.42
CA TRP A 91 -12.14 16.51 2.18
C TRP A 91 -12.98 15.93 3.31
N ASN A 92 -13.73 16.79 4.00
CA ASN A 92 -14.77 16.35 4.92
C ASN A 92 -16.05 16.02 4.16
N THR A 93 -16.29 14.73 3.89
CA THR A 93 -17.48 14.27 3.15
C THR A 93 -18.76 14.39 3.96
N GLY A 94 -18.69 14.51 5.29
CA GLY A 94 -19.86 14.76 6.15
C GLY A 94 -20.49 16.15 5.96
N GLN A 95 -19.83 17.04 5.20
CA GLN A 95 -20.32 18.38 4.87
C GLN A 95 -21.01 18.44 3.49
N VAL A 96 -21.06 17.32 2.76
CA VAL A 96 -21.74 17.24 1.45
C VAL A 96 -22.90 16.24 1.51
N SER A 97 -23.75 16.26 0.50
CA SER A 97 -24.85 15.29 0.37
C SER A 97 -24.32 13.90 0.00
N ASP A 98 -24.91 12.84 0.54
CA ASP A 98 -24.64 11.49 0.04
C ASP A 98 -25.01 11.35 -1.45
N GLY A 99 -24.23 10.55 -2.18
CA GLY A 99 -24.43 10.30 -3.61
C GLY A 99 -23.14 10.39 -4.42
N SER A 100 -23.29 10.48 -5.73
CA SER A 100 -22.17 10.56 -6.67
C SER A 100 -21.57 11.97 -6.69
N HIS A 101 -20.25 12.05 -6.57
CA HIS A 101 -19.45 13.28 -6.69
C HIS A 101 -18.37 13.12 -7.75
N THR A 102 -18.06 14.20 -8.45
CA THR A 102 -16.98 14.25 -9.43
C THR A 102 -15.81 15.07 -8.89
N ILE A 103 -14.65 14.43 -8.75
CA ILE A 103 -13.41 15.08 -8.35
C ILE A 103 -12.52 15.25 -9.57
N MET A 104 -12.11 16.48 -9.87
CA MET A 104 -11.20 16.78 -10.97
C MET A 104 -9.90 17.38 -10.43
N PHE A 105 -8.79 16.76 -10.80
CA PHE A 105 -7.44 17.22 -10.52
C PHE A 105 -6.88 17.89 -11.77
N ARG A 106 -6.19 19.02 -11.63
CA ARG A 106 -5.52 19.67 -12.75
C ARG A 106 -4.19 20.28 -12.38
N ALA A 107 -3.28 20.29 -13.34
CA ALA A 107 -1.97 20.92 -13.23
C ALA A 107 -1.68 21.78 -14.45
N ARG A 108 -0.98 22.90 -14.25
CA ARG A 108 -0.52 23.78 -15.33
C ARG A 108 0.98 23.95 -15.26
N ASP A 109 1.63 23.76 -16.40
CA ASP A 109 3.04 24.10 -16.58
C ASP A 109 3.27 25.62 -16.61
N ASP A 110 4.52 26.03 -16.80
CA ASP A 110 4.90 27.43 -16.97
C ASP A 110 4.56 27.98 -18.37
N SER A 111 4.45 27.11 -19.38
CA SER A 111 4.02 27.41 -20.76
C SER A 111 2.50 27.56 -20.97
N GLN A 112 1.73 27.43 -19.88
CA GLN A 112 0.27 27.54 -19.81
C GLN A 112 -0.54 26.35 -20.37
N ASN A 113 0.06 25.17 -20.57
CA ASN A 113 -0.70 23.98 -20.92
C ASN A 113 -1.31 23.33 -19.67
N TRP A 114 -2.54 22.82 -19.79
CA TRP A 114 -3.30 22.22 -18.69
C TRP A 114 -3.45 20.72 -18.87
N GLY A 115 -2.93 19.97 -17.91
CA GLY A 115 -3.26 18.57 -17.69
C GLY A 115 -4.43 18.42 -16.73
N GLN A 116 -5.26 17.40 -16.93
CA GLN A 116 -6.36 17.10 -16.00
C GLN A 116 -6.63 15.59 -15.89
N SER A 117 -7.11 15.16 -14.73
CA SER A 117 -7.63 13.82 -14.47
C SER A 117 -8.91 13.91 -13.64
N THR A 118 -9.81 12.93 -13.76
CA THR A 118 -11.10 12.96 -13.08
C THR A 118 -11.45 11.59 -12.52
N VAL A 119 -11.97 11.59 -11.30
CA VAL A 119 -12.52 10.40 -10.64
C VAL A 119 -13.95 10.68 -10.18
N THR A 120 -14.81 9.68 -10.31
CA THR A 120 -16.17 9.68 -9.76
C THR A 120 -16.19 8.83 -8.51
N VAL A 121 -16.74 9.35 -7.42
CA VAL A 121 -16.81 8.67 -6.12
C VAL A 121 -18.23 8.69 -5.59
N THR A 122 -18.56 7.78 -4.68
CA THR A 122 -19.85 7.78 -3.98
C THR A 122 -19.64 8.11 -2.52
N VAL A 123 -20.20 9.23 -2.06
CA VAL A 123 -20.23 9.58 -0.63
C VAL A 123 -21.42 8.90 0.03
N ASN A 124 -21.18 8.24 1.16
CA ASN A 124 -22.22 7.63 1.98
C ASN A 124 -21.91 7.80 3.47
N ASN A 125 -22.47 8.83 4.09
CA ASN A 125 -22.37 9.07 5.53
C ASN A 125 -23.58 8.52 6.32
N THR A 126 -24.66 8.12 5.66
CA THR A 126 -25.88 7.62 6.31
C THR A 126 -25.81 6.15 6.73
N ALA A 127 -24.89 5.37 6.18
CA ALA A 127 -24.71 3.95 6.49
C ALA A 127 -23.61 3.67 7.53
N ILE A 128 -23.03 4.69 8.19
CA ILE A 128 -21.95 4.47 9.15
C ILE A 128 -22.57 4.17 10.53
N PRO A 129 -22.26 3.01 11.16
CA PRO A 129 -22.57 2.81 12.56
C PRO A 129 -21.84 3.86 13.42
N GLU A 130 -22.44 4.28 14.54
CA GLU A 130 -21.78 5.19 15.47
C GLU A 130 -20.46 4.56 15.93
N TYR A 131 -19.34 5.17 15.53
CA TYR A 131 -18.00 4.65 15.77
C TYR A 131 -17.33 5.45 16.88
N GLU A 132 -17.17 4.84 18.04
CA GLU A 132 -16.21 5.29 19.05
C GLU A 132 -14.96 4.40 18.94
N PHE A 133 -13.81 5.04 18.73
CA PHE A 133 -12.52 4.36 18.75
C PHE A 133 -12.26 3.85 20.17
N ASP A 134 -12.34 2.53 20.37
CA ASP A 134 -12.16 1.88 21.68
C ASP A 134 -10.69 1.61 22.03
N GLY A 135 -9.78 1.95 21.11
CA GLY A 135 -8.34 1.78 21.30
C GLY A 135 -7.85 0.36 21.09
N ILE A 136 -8.61 -0.53 20.46
CA ILE A 136 -8.15 -1.87 20.07
C ILE A 136 -8.48 -2.11 18.61
N PHE A 137 -7.51 -2.61 17.85
CA PHE A 137 -7.75 -3.01 16.46
C PHE A 137 -6.84 -4.15 16.04
N LYS A 138 -7.20 -4.77 14.92
CA LYS A 138 -6.49 -5.93 14.37
C LYS A 138 -5.80 -5.60 13.05
N ILE A 139 -4.55 -6.01 12.94
CA ILE A 139 -3.76 -5.94 11.69
C ILE A 139 -3.50 -7.35 11.20
N MET A 140 -3.70 -7.59 9.91
CA MET A 140 -3.48 -8.89 9.27
C MET A 140 -2.65 -8.74 8.00
N SER A 141 -1.79 -9.71 7.74
CA SER A 141 -1.14 -9.92 6.46
C SER A 141 -1.51 -11.30 5.90
N TYR A 142 -1.73 -11.38 4.59
CA TYR A 142 -2.12 -12.63 3.96
C TYR A 142 -1.73 -12.68 2.47
N ASN A 143 -0.82 -13.58 2.11
CA ASN A 143 -0.64 -14.00 0.72
C ASN A 143 -1.85 -14.85 0.31
N ILE A 144 -2.56 -14.44 -0.75
CA ILE A 144 -3.81 -15.07 -1.17
C ILE A 144 -3.66 -16.07 -2.31
N GLU A 145 -2.44 -16.38 -2.74
CA GLU A 145 -2.11 -17.30 -3.84
C GLU A 145 -2.70 -16.85 -5.19
N GLU A 146 -1.85 -16.46 -6.13
CA GLU A 146 -2.21 -16.29 -7.55
C GLU A 146 -3.49 -15.47 -7.80
N SER A 147 -3.57 -14.25 -7.29
CA SER A 147 -4.77 -13.39 -7.39
C SER A 147 -5.99 -13.93 -6.65
N GLY A 148 -5.78 -14.74 -5.62
CA GLY A 148 -6.87 -15.33 -4.87
C GLY A 148 -7.55 -16.45 -5.64
N ILE A 149 -6.76 -17.33 -6.28
CA ILE A 149 -7.27 -18.42 -7.13
C ILE A 149 -8.31 -19.29 -6.39
N ASN A 150 -8.14 -19.44 -5.08
CA ASN A 150 -9.13 -20.09 -4.22
C ASN A 150 -9.97 -19.06 -3.45
N ALA A 151 -11.27 -19.01 -3.77
CA ALA A 151 -12.18 -18.02 -3.18
C ALA A 151 -12.30 -18.10 -1.63
N ASP A 152 -11.91 -19.21 -1.01
CA ASP A 152 -11.96 -19.40 0.45
C ASP A 152 -11.03 -18.44 1.21
N TRP A 153 -10.04 -17.79 0.56
CA TRP A 153 -9.24 -16.73 1.20
C TRP A 153 -10.12 -15.61 1.76
N LYS A 154 -11.27 -15.34 1.13
CA LYS A 154 -12.24 -14.35 1.62
C LYS A 154 -12.95 -14.82 2.88
N GLU A 155 -13.17 -16.13 3.04
CA GLU A 155 -13.72 -16.69 4.28
C GLU A 155 -12.69 -16.59 5.41
N VAL A 156 -11.40 -16.79 5.13
CA VAL A 156 -10.32 -16.53 6.12
C VAL A 156 -10.37 -15.07 6.61
N VAL A 157 -10.49 -14.09 5.70
CA VAL A 157 -10.62 -12.68 6.09
C VAL A 157 -11.89 -12.41 6.89
N LYS A 158 -13.02 -13.03 6.52
CA LYS A 158 -14.29 -12.92 7.27
C LYS A 158 -14.18 -13.50 8.69
N GLU A 159 -13.45 -14.59 8.83
CA GLU A 159 -13.22 -15.28 10.11
C GLU A 159 -12.25 -14.50 11.00
N GLU A 160 -11.19 -13.91 10.44
CA GLU A 160 -10.23 -13.11 11.21
C GLU A 160 -10.71 -11.70 11.54
N ASN A 161 -11.54 -11.11 10.67
CA ASN A 161 -12.12 -9.78 10.81
C ASN A 161 -11.11 -8.65 11.13
N PRO A 162 -10.05 -8.46 10.31
CA PRO A 162 -9.01 -7.45 10.57
C PRO A 162 -9.50 -6.01 10.35
N ASP A 163 -9.05 -5.03 11.12
CA ASP A 163 -9.36 -3.62 10.82
C ASP A 163 -8.47 -3.05 9.69
N ILE A 164 -7.27 -3.61 9.55
CA ILE A 164 -6.30 -3.29 8.50
C ILE A 164 -5.74 -4.60 7.94
N LEU A 165 -5.78 -4.76 6.61
CA LEU A 165 -5.42 -5.99 5.91
C LEU A 165 -4.42 -5.68 4.80
N MET A 166 -3.25 -6.30 4.84
CA MET A 166 -2.29 -6.34 3.73
C MET A 166 -2.43 -7.66 2.99
N LEU A 167 -2.85 -7.60 1.73
CA LEU A 167 -2.91 -8.73 0.82
C LEU A 167 -1.64 -8.79 -0.02
N VAL A 168 -1.12 -10.00 -0.23
CA VAL A 168 0.03 -10.31 -1.09
C VAL A 168 -0.42 -11.28 -2.19
N GLU A 169 0.22 -11.22 -3.36
CA GLU A 169 -0.21 -11.90 -4.59
C GLU A 169 -1.61 -11.52 -5.06
N THR A 170 -1.93 -10.23 -4.97
CA THR A 170 -3.22 -9.73 -5.45
C THR A 170 -3.35 -9.82 -6.96
N GLY A 171 -2.23 -9.87 -7.67
CA GLY A 171 -2.11 -10.03 -9.12
C GLY A 171 -3.13 -9.21 -9.88
N TYR A 172 -4.06 -9.92 -10.52
CA TYR A 172 -5.07 -9.35 -11.40
C TYR A 172 -6.27 -8.72 -10.67
N LEU A 173 -6.27 -8.61 -9.35
CA LEU A 173 -7.29 -7.82 -8.63
C LEU A 173 -7.27 -6.34 -9.03
N GLU A 174 -6.15 -5.85 -9.57
CA GLU A 174 -6.04 -4.52 -10.15
C GLU A 174 -6.59 -4.42 -11.59
N ASP A 175 -6.79 -5.53 -12.31
CA ASP A 175 -7.16 -5.50 -13.73
C ASP A 175 -8.36 -4.57 -14.01
N ASN A 176 -8.18 -3.67 -14.98
CA ASN A 176 -9.13 -2.62 -15.37
C ASN A 176 -9.37 -1.53 -14.31
N GLY A 177 -8.30 -1.07 -13.65
CA GLY A 177 -8.35 0.04 -12.70
C GLY A 177 -9.13 -0.36 -11.45
N TYR A 178 -8.66 -1.39 -10.75
CA TYR A 178 -9.18 -1.91 -9.47
C TYR A 178 -10.56 -2.57 -9.51
N ALA A 179 -10.99 -3.13 -10.65
CA ALA A 179 -12.32 -3.74 -10.71
C ALA A 179 -12.48 -4.94 -9.76
N GLY A 180 -11.47 -5.81 -9.71
CA GLY A 180 -11.44 -6.97 -8.80
C GLY A 180 -11.39 -6.53 -7.33
N LEU A 181 -10.47 -5.64 -6.99
CA LEU A 181 -10.34 -5.11 -5.62
C LEU A 181 -11.62 -4.44 -5.13
N ARG A 182 -12.29 -3.62 -5.97
CA ARG A 182 -13.57 -3.01 -5.61
C ARG A 182 -14.66 -4.03 -5.35
N GLN A 183 -14.70 -5.12 -6.12
CA GLN A 183 -15.66 -6.19 -5.89
C GLN A 183 -15.42 -6.86 -4.54
N VAL A 184 -14.16 -7.15 -4.20
CA VAL A 184 -13.76 -7.69 -2.90
C VAL A 184 -14.18 -6.75 -1.76
N ILE A 185 -13.82 -5.46 -1.85
CA ILE A 185 -14.19 -4.46 -0.84
C ILE A 185 -15.72 -4.38 -0.70
N GLY A 186 -16.46 -4.40 -1.81
CA GLY A 186 -17.92 -4.42 -1.79
C GLY A 186 -18.50 -5.67 -1.11
N GLU A 187 -17.90 -6.84 -1.31
CA GLU A 187 -18.29 -8.09 -0.64
C GLU A 187 -18.05 -7.99 0.88
N PHE A 188 -16.87 -7.51 1.30
CA PHE A 188 -16.55 -7.33 2.72
C PHE A 188 -17.46 -6.28 3.37
N ASN A 189 -17.69 -5.13 2.74
CA ASN A 189 -18.59 -4.11 3.29
C ASN A 189 -20.06 -4.55 3.33
N THR A 190 -20.44 -5.50 2.47
CA THR A 190 -21.78 -6.14 2.54
C THR A 190 -21.85 -7.15 3.70
N TYR A 191 -20.77 -7.88 3.95
CA TYR A 191 -20.69 -8.87 5.03
C TYR A 191 -20.59 -8.21 6.41
N PHE A 192 -19.69 -7.24 6.56
CA PHE A 192 -19.45 -6.47 7.79
C PHE A 192 -20.33 -5.22 7.86
N ILE A 193 -21.64 -5.40 7.68
CA ILE A 193 -22.59 -4.27 7.58
C ILE A 193 -22.66 -3.39 8.85
N ASP A 194 -22.34 -3.98 10.00
CA ASP A 194 -22.36 -3.32 11.31
C ASP A 194 -20.99 -2.74 11.71
N GLU A 195 -20.02 -2.71 10.78
CA GLU A 195 -18.67 -2.21 11.01
C GLU A 195 -18.35 -1.02 10.09
N LEU A 196 -17.24 -0.34 10.38
CA LEU A 196 -16.74 0.68 9.46
C LEU A 196 -16.39 0.04 8.12
N PRO A 197 -16.80 0.65 6.99
CA PRO A 197 -16.52 0.05 5.69
C PRO A 197 -15.04 0.17 5.35
N TYR A 198 -14.51 -0.87 4.73
CA TYR A 198 -13.18 -0.83 4.13
C TYR A 198 -13.13 0.14 2.97
N SER A 199 -12.01 0.85 2.90
CA SER A 199 -11.41 1.39 1.69
C SER A 199 -10.14 0.60 1.36
N GLY A 200 -9.64 0.69 0.13
CA GLY A 200 -8.39 0.00 -0.20
C GLY A 200 -7.77 0.44 -1.52
N LEU A 201 -6.47 0.18 -1.63
CA LEU A 201 -5.60 0.50 -2.76
C LEU A 201 -4.69 -0.70 -3.03
N ALA A 202 -4.27 -0.88 -4.28
CA ALA A 202 -3.34 -1.94 -4.69
C ALA A 202 -2.21 -1.38 -5.54
N ALA A 203 -1.10 -2.13 -5.62
CA ALA A 203 -0.07 -1.91 -6.61
C ALA A 203 -0.68 -1.94 -8.03
N LEU A 204 -0.24 -1.02 -8.88
CA LEU A 204 -0.68 -0.86 -10.26
C LEU A 204 0.28 -1.53 -11.23
N ASN A 205 -0.24 -1.91 -12.41
CA ASN A 205 0.54 -2.50 -13.50
C ASN A 205 1.20 -3.84 -13.15
N VAL A 206 0.52 -4.64 -12.32
CA VAL A 206 0.99 -5.96 -11.88
C VAL A 206 0.88 -6.94 -13.05
N ALA A 207 2.02 -7.55 -13.43
CA ALA A 207 2.10 -8.37 -14.64
C ALA A 207 1.79 -9.86 -14.42
N PHE A 208 1.83 -10.34 -13.18
CA PHE A 208 1.69 -11.75 -12.84
C PHE A 208 0.66 -11.95 -11.74
N SER A 209 -0.02 -13.09 -11.76
CA SER A 209 -0.97 -13.46 -10.70
C SER A 209 -0.29 -13.61 -9.34
N THR A 210 0.98 -14.01 -9.31
CA THR A 210 1.82 -14.24 -8.13
C THR A 210 2.56 -12.99 -7.67
N SER A 211 2.07 -11.79 -7.99
CA SER A 211 2.72 -10.52 -7.64
C SER A 211 1.68 -9.53 -7.17
N GLY A 212 2.10 -8.38 -6.66
CA GLY A 212 1.20 -7.29 -6.31
C GLY A 212 0.63 -7.41 -4.91
N GLU A 213 0.40 -6.25 -4.34
CA GLU A 213 0.03 -6.05 -2.95
C GLU A 213 -1.16 -5.11 -2.87
N ALA A 214 -2.05 -5.32 -1.90
CA ALA A 214 -3.14 -4.39 -1.62
C ALA A 214 -3.29 -4.14 -0.13
N ILE A 215 -3.59 -2.90 0.22
CA ILE A 215 -3.99 -2.52 1.58
C ILE A 215 -5.50 -2.27 1.60
N LEU A 216 -6.19 -2.87 2.56
CA LEU A 216 -7.56 -2.54 2.91
C LEU A 216 -7.58 -2.00 4.34
N SER A 217 -8.33 -0.94 4.59
CA SER A 217 -8.44 -0.33 5.91
C SER A 217 -9.82 0.22 6.18
N ARG A 218 -10.28 0.00 7.42
CA ARG A 218 -11.44 0.69 7.99
C ARG A 218 -11.13 2.12 8.45
N TYR A 219 -9.84 2.44 8.55
CA TYR A 219 -9.33 3.75 8.90
C TYR A 219 -8.96 4.55 7.63
N PRO A 220 -8.97 5.89 7.69
CA PRO A 220 -8.65 6.71 6.52
C PRO A 220 -7.22 6.46 6.02
N ILE A 221 -7.09 6.07 4.74
CA ILE A 221 -5.80 6.01 4.06
C ILE A 221 -5.46 7.41 3.55
N LEU A 222 -4.41 8.00 4.10
CA LEU A 222 -3.93 9.36 3.80
C LEU A 222 -3.03 9.41 2.56
N GLN A 223 -2.26 8.35 2.34
CA GLN A 223 -1.29 8.26 1.25
C GLN A 223 -1.12 6.79 0.84
N PHE A 224 -0.83 6.56 -0.43
CA PHE A 224 -0.45 5.26 -0.98
C PHE A 224 0.61 5.46 -2.07
N VAL A 225 1.72 4.74 -1.97
CA VAL A 225 2.85 4.82 -2.89
C VAL A 225 3.35 3.42 -3.20
N GLN A 226 3.61 3.14 -4.48
CA GLN A 226 4.31 1.95 -4.92
C GLN A 226 5.80 2.27 -5.09
N ILE A 227 6.68 1.40 -4.62
CA ILE A 227 8.13 1.62 -4.56
C ILE A 227 8.82 0.56 -5.43
N PRO A 228 9.05 0.85 -6.73
CA PRO A 228 9.66 -0.09 -7.67
C PRO A 228 11.21 -0.10 -7.62
N VAL A 229 11.80 0.88 -6.92
CA VAL A 229 13.24 1.00 -6.77
C VAL A 229 13.54 1.44 -5.35
N VAL A 230 14.40 0.68 -4.68
CA VAL A 230 14.94 1.00 -3.35
C VAL A 230 16.39 1.43 -3.46
N THR A 231 16.92 2.08 -2.41
CA THR A 231 18.32 2.55 -2.39
C THR A 231 19.12 1.74 -1.38
N LEU A 232 20.19 1.10 -1.86
CA LEU A 232 21.14 0.34 -1.03
C LEU A 232 22.10 1.27 -0.29
N ASP A 233 22.82 0.77 0.72
CA ASP A 233 23.84 1.49 1.49
C ASP A 233 24.98 2.02 0.61
N SER A 234 25.23 1.30 -0.48
CA SER A 234 26.15 1.72 -1.54
C SER A 234 25.69 2.96 -2.32
N ASN A 235 24.52 3.52 -1.99
CA ASN A 235 23.79 4.57 -2.71
C ASN A 235 23.40 4.17 -4.14
N GLN A 236 23.42 2.89 -4.47
CA GLN A 236 22.92 2.38 -5.75
C GLN A 236 21.41 2.13 -5.64
N GLY A 237 20.69 2.49 -6.71
CA GLY A 237 19.29 2.09 -6.86
C GLY A 237 19.19 0.61 -7.24
N TYR A 238 18.26 -0.10 -6.61
CA TYR A 238 17.96 -1.50 -6.89
C TYR A 238 16.50 -1.64 -7.29
N THR A 239 16.25 -2.16 -8.50
CA THR A 239 14.89 -2.49 -8.96
C THR A 239 14.45 -3.78 -8.30
N VAL A 240 13.39 -3.68 -7.51
CA VAL A 240 12.82 -4.80 -6.75
C VAL A 240 12.14 -5.79 -7.70
N THR A 241 12.05 -7.06 -7.30
CA THR A 241 11.50 -8.13 -8.13
C THR A 241 9.97 -8.21 -8.06
N HIS A 242 9.41 -7.77 -6.94
CA HIS A 242 8.02 -7.35 -6.79
C HIS A 242 8.01 -5.98 -6.11
N ASP A 243 7.01 -5.17 -6.40
CA ASP A 243 6.95 -3.82 -5.85
C ASP A 243 6.68 -3.84 -4.34
N PHE A 244 7.23 -2.88 -3.60
CA PHE A 244 6.72 -2.59 -2.27
C PHE A 244 5.56 -1.61 -2.36
N VAL A 245 4.64 -1.66 -1.40
CA VAL A 245 3.62 -0.62 -1.23
C VAL A 245 3.79 0.06 0.11
N HIS A 246 3.60 1.37 0.17
CA HIS A 246 3.62 2.16 1.39
C HIS A 246 2.32 2.95 1.50
N ALA A 247 1.51 2.60 2.49
CA ALA A 247 0.29 3.30 2.86
C ALA A 247 0.47 4.05 4.18
N VAL A 248 -0.02 5.29 4.25
CA VAL A 248 -0.11 6.03 5.52
C VAL A 248 -1.57 6.03 5.95
N ILE A 249 -1.86 5.53 7.15
CA ILE A 249 -3.22 5.36 7.67
C ILE A 249 -3.40 6.22 8.92
N ASP A 250 -4.49 6.97 9.01
CA ASP A 250 -4.85 7.75 10.20
C ASP A 250 -5.54 6.87 11.25
N ILE A 251 -4.83 6.52 12.32
CA ILE A 251 -5.37 5.75 13.42
C ILE A 251 -5.52 6.69 14.63
N ASN A 252 -6.75 7.13 14.85
CA ASN A 252 -7.13 8.02 15.94
C ASN A 252 -6.29 9.32 15.99
N GLY A 253 -6.11 9.97 14.84
CA GLY A 253 -5.36 11.21 14.71
C GLY A 253 -3.84 11.02 14.58
N THR A 254 -3.35 9.78 14.56
CA THR A 254 -1.93 9.45 14.38
C THR A 254 -1.71 8.82 13.00
N ALA A 255 -0.83 9.40 12.20
CA ALA A 255 -0.41 8.81 10.93
C ALA A 255 0.54 7.63 11.16
N VAL A 256 0.13 6.44 10.72
CA VAL A 256 0.88 5.17 10.84
C VAL A 256 1.27 4.67 9.45
N ASN A 257 2.54 4.27 9.30
CA ASN A 257 3.13 3.85 8.02
C ASN A 257 3.05 2.32 7.91
N PHE A 258 2.30 1.83 6.93
CA PHE A 258 2.17 0.42 6.59
C PHE A 258 2.95 0.13 5.31
N ILE A 259 3.95 -0.74 5.39
CA ILE A 259 4.83 -1.07 4.28
C ILE A 259 4.64 -2.54 3.94
N GLY A 260 3.99 -2.79 2.81
CA GLY A 260 3.72 -4.13 2.28
C GLY A 260 4.87 -4.67 1.45
N ALA A 261 5.18 -5.95 1.61
CA ALA A 261 6.26 -6.61 0.91
C ALA A 261 5.87 -7.98 0.33
N HIS A 262 6.45 -8.27 -0.83
CA HIS A 262 6.56 -9.62 -1.39
C HIS A 262 8.00 -9.81 -1.91
N LEU A 263 8.91 -10.22 -1.03
CA LEU A 263 10.32 -10.37 -1.45
C LEU A 263 10.47 -11.49 -2.48
N LYS A 264 11.59 -11.48 -3.20
CA LYS A 264 11.88 -12.43 -4.28
C LYS A 264 11.56 -13.87 -3.87
N ALA A 265 10.57 -14.48 -4.53
CA ALA A 265 10.25 -15.90 -4.35
C ALA A 265 11.28 -16.86 -4.94
N GLY A 266 11.29 -18.09 -4.40
CA GLY A 266 12.09 -19.22 -4.86
C GLY A 266 13.44 -19.38 -4.15
N GLY A 267 13.91 -20.62 -4.06
CA GLY A 267 15.18 -20.97 -3.42
C GLY A 267 16.44 -20.61 -4.21
N GLY A 268 17.60 -20.83 -3.58
CA GLY A 268 18.93 -20.74 -4.17
C GLY A 268 19.63 -19.40 -3.93
N SER A 269 20.96 -19.41 -3.98
CA SER A 269 21.82 -18.28 -3.61
C SER A 269 21.50 -16.98 -4.35
N ASP A 270 21.19 -17.08 -5.65
CA ASP A 270 20.89 -15.90 -6.46
C ASP A 270 19.60 -15.21 -6.03
N ASN A 271 18.61 -15.97 -5.56
CA ASN A 271 17.36 -15.42 -5.05
C ASN A 271 17.52 -14.90 -3.61
N GLN A 272 18.34 -15.57 -2.79
CA GLN A 272 18.69 -15.07 -1.45
C GLN A 272 19.32 -13.68 -1.52
N VAL A 273 20.31 -13.49 -2.39
CA VAL A 273 20.96 -12.16 -2.57
C VAL A 273 19.97 -11.09 -3.04
N ARG A 274 18.98 -11.45 -3.88
CA ARG A 274 17.95 -10.50 -4.30
C ARG A 274 17.07 -10.08 -3.13
N ARG A 275 16.60 -11.02 -2.31
CA ARG A 275 15.84 -10.72 -1.08
C ARG A 275 16.64 -9.84 -0.13
N GLU A 276 17.94 -10.12 0.03
CA GLU A 276 18.85 -9.33 0.85
C GLU A 276 18.93 -7.87 0.36
N PHE A 277 19.09 -7.63 -0.94
CA PHE A 277 19.10 -6.26 -1.50
C PHE A 277 17.75 -5.56 -1.44
N GLU A 278 16.65 -6.27 -1.66
CA GLU A 278 15.31 -5.73 -1.51
C GLU A 278 15.05 -5.28 -0.07
N ASN A 279 15.45 -6.12 0.90
CA ASN A 279 15.24 -5.86 2.31
C ASN A 279 16.17 -4.78 2.87
N GLU A 280 17.45 -4.76 2.49
CA GLU A 280 18.38 -3.65 2.78
C GLU A 280 17.78 -2.32 2.28
N GLY A 281 17.33 -2.30 1.03
CA GLY A 281 16.81 -1.08 0.43
C GLY A 281 15.51 -0.59 1.06
N ILE A 282 14.60 -1.49 1.47
CA ILE A 282 13.36 -1.07 2.15
C ILE A 282 13.62 -0.64 3.59
N ILE A 283 14.62 -1.21 4.28
CA ILE A 283 15.10 -0.72 5.58
C ILE A 283 15.61 0.72 5.43
N ASN A 284 16.46 0.98 4.44
CA ASN A 284 16.95 2.33 4.16
C ASN A 284 15.81 3.31 3.85
N TYR A 285 14.80 2.87 3.11
CA TYR A 285 13.59 3.66 2.88
C TYR A 285 12.88 4.00 4.20
N MET A 286 12.67 3.01 5.08
CA MET A 286 12.07 3.21 6.41
C MET A 286 12.87 4.18 7.28
N ASP A 287 14.20 4.14 7.21
CA ASP A 287 15.08 5.08 7.90
C ASP A 287 14.86 6.53 7.43
N THR A 288 14.59 6.74 6.13
CA THR A 288 14.31 8.08 5.60
C THR A 288 13.00 8.69 6.12
N LEU A 289 12.07 7.86 6.62
CA LEU A 289 10.82 8.34 7.22
C LEU A 289 11.05 8.97 8.60
N GLY A 290 12.22 8.72 9.22
CA GLY A 290 12.56 9.18 10.57
C GLY A 290 11.77 8.45 11.65
N GLU A 291 11.67 9.05 12.83
CA GLU A 291 10.99 8.49 14.01
C GLU A 291 9.46 8.55 13.88
N VAL A 292 8.88 7.62 13.12
CA VAL A 292 7.43 7.48 12.89
C VAL A 292 6.98 6.05 13.18
N PRO A 293 5.70 5.81 13.55
CA PRO A 293 5.20 4.46 13.74
C PRO A 293 5.17 3.70 12.40
N ILE A 294 5.79 2.51 12.39
CA ILE A 294 5.92 1.65 11.20
C ILE A 294 5.41 0.24 11.49
N VAL A 295 4.64 -0.30 10.54
CA VAL A 295 4.27 -1.70 10.41
C VAL A 295 4.78 -2.19 9.05
N TYR A 296 5.77 -3.08 9.04
CA TYR A 296 6.30 -3.75 7.86
C TYR A 296 5.77 -5.18 7.81
N LEU A 297 5.02 -5.54 6.76
CA LEU A 297 4.27 -6.79 6.73
C LEU A 297 4.12 -7.39 5.34
N GLY A 298 4.06 -8.71 5.25
CA GLY A 298 3.94 -9.43 3.98
C GLY A 298 4.71 -10.74 3.95
N ASP A 299 4.92 -11.25 2.73
CA ASP A 299 5.69 -12.46 2.45
C ASP A 299 7.15 -12.08 2.19
N LEU A 300 8.03 -12.42 3.13
CA LEU A 300 9.46 -12.14 3.02
C LEU A 300 10.24 -13.25 2.32
N ASN A 301 9.59 -14.37 1.98
CA ASN A 301 10.21 -15.52 1.33
C ASN A 301 11.53 -15.95 1.99
N SER A 302 11.61 -15.80 3.31
CA SER A 302 12.81 -16.00 4.12
C SER A 302 12.40 -16.47 5.51
N TYR A 303 13.22 -17.34 6.12
CA TYR A 303 12.97 -17.83 7.46
C TYR A 303 13.50 -16.87 8.52
N SER A 304 12.92 -16.92 9.72
CA SER A 304 13.47 -16.25 10.87
C SER A 304 14.61 -17.08 11.48
N PRO A 305 15.74 -16.45 11.88
CA PRO A 305 16.83 -17.15 12.56
C PRO A 305 16.41 -17.73 13.92
N GLU A 306 15.29 -17.26 14.49
CA GLU A 306 14.75 -17.71 15.77
C GLU A 306 13.84 -18.94 15.65
N ASP A 307 13.37 -19.27 14.44
CA ASP A 307 12.41 -20.34 14.24
C ASP A 307 13.10 -21.71 14.13
N ASN A 308 12.64 -22.67 14.92
CA ASN A 308 13.09 -24.07 14.80
C ASN A 308 12.32 -24.77 13.67
N VAL A 309 12.79 -24.57 12.44
CA VAL A 309 12.14 -25.03 11.20
C VAL A 309 12.62 -26.40 10.72
N THR A 310 11.71 -27.21 10.15
CA THR A 310 12.06 -28.38 9.31
C THR A 310 11.84 -28.00 7.85
N VAL A 311 12.83 -27.37 7.24
CA VAL A 311 12.71 -26.71 5.93
C VAL A 311 13.71 -27.22 4.90
N ASP A 312 13.44 -26.84 3.65
CA ASP A 312 14.45 -26.72 2.60
C ASP A 312 15.32 -25.47 2.88
N GLU A 313 16.64 -25.65 3.04
CA GLU A 313 17.61 -24.60 3.47
C GLU A 313 17.78 -23.46 2.45
N ASP A 314 17.06 -23.51 1.33
CA ASP A 314 17.30 -22.68 0.16
C ASP A 314 16.67 -21.26 0.22
N LEU A 315 15.87 -20.93 1.23
CA LEU A 315 15.30 -19.58 1.39
C LEU A 315 16.19 -18.60 2.18
N GLY A 316 17.04 -19.08 3.08
CA GLY A 316 17.93 -18.24 3.90
C GLY A 316 17.22 -17.41 4.98
N TYR A 317 18.00 -16.68 5.77
CA TYR A 317 17.56 -15.94 6.97
C TYR A 317 17.82 -14.41 6.90
N GLY A 318 18.58 -13.97 5.89
CA GLY A 318 19.12 -12.60 5.81
C GLY A 318 18.09 -11.50 6.05
N PRO A 319 16.98 -11.43 5.29
CA PRO A 319 15.95 -10.41 5.48
C PRO A 319 15.48 -10.23 6.94
N LEU A 320 15.18 -11.32 7.64
CA LEU A 320 14.71 -11.23 9.03
C LEU A 320 15.85 -10.86 9.97
N THR A 321 17.04 -11.46 9.80
CA THR A 321 18.22 -11.10 10.61
C THR A 321 18.54 -9.61 10.52
N MET A 322 18.47 -9.00 9.31
CA MET A 322 18.66 -7.56 9.13
C MET A 322 17.67 -6.70 9.94
N LEU A 323 16.45 -7.20 10.17
CA LEU A 323 15.42 -6.46 10.90
C LEU A 323 15.56 -6.61 12.42
N VAL A 324 15.82 -7.83 12.91
CA VAL A 324 15.69 -8.15 14.35
C VAL A 324 17.01 -8.42 15.07
N ASP A 325 18.12 -8.59 14.35
CA ASP A 325 19.44 -8.87 14.94
C ASP A 325 20.54 -7.94 14.39
N PRO A 326 20.57 -6.66 14.81
CA PRO A 326 21.55 -5.67 14.35
C PRO A 326 23.00 -5.98 14.80
N ASP A 327 23.19 -6.90 15.75
CA ASP A 327 24.51 -7.32 16.21
C ASP A 327 25.04 -8.54 15.42
N ASP A 328 24.26 -9.10 14.48
CA ASP A 328 24.70 -10.21 13.63
C ASP A 328 25.94 -9.83 12.81
N ALA A 329 26.92 -10.73 12.78
CA ALA A 329 28.22 -10.46 12.17
C ALA A 329 28.17 -10.34 10.64
N THR A 330 27.11 -10.82 10.00
CA THR A 330 26.94 -10.82 8.54
C THR A 330 25.93 -9.78 8.10
N TYR A 331 24.75 -9.79 8.72
CA TYR A 331 23.58 -9.03 8.30
C TYR A 331 23.35 -7.76 9.11
N GLY A 332 23.89 -7.66 10.33
CA GLY A 332 23.72 -6.49 11.20
C GLY A 332 24.25 -5.18 10.60
N GLN A 333 25.18 -5.27 9.63
CA GLN A 333 25.67 -4.11 8.90
C GLN A 333 24.62 -3.44 7.99
N TYR A 334 23.55 -4.16 7.64
CA TYR A 334 22.43 -3.69 6.79
C TYR A 334 21.17 -3.39 7.62
N SER A 335 21.27 -3.50 8.94
CA SER A 335 20.16 -3.21 9.84
C SER A 335 19.87 -1.71 9.90
N SER A 336 18.62 -1.40 10.26
CA SER A 336 18.17 -0.03 10.42
C SER A 336 19.07 0.75 11.38
N ALA A 337 19.42 1.97 10.98
CA ALA A 337 20.17 2.91 11.82
C ALA A 337 19.25 3.79 12.69
N VAL A 338 17.94 3.74 12.45
CA VAL A 338 16.92 4.59 13.09
C VAL A 338 15.99 3.76 13.97
N HIS A 339 15.50 2.64 13.44
CA HIS A 339 14.42 1.87 14.03
C HIS A 339 14.93 0.63 14.74
N ASN A 340 14.35 0.34 15.90
CA ASN A 340 14.41 -1.00 16.48
C ASN A 340 13.12 -1.74 16.15
N PHE A 341 13.23 -2.86 15.45
CA PHE A 341 12.10 -3.66 15.01
C PHE A 341 11.83 -4.85 15.93
N THR A 342 10.59 -5.34 15.90
CA THR A 342 10.11 -6.48 16.67
C THR A 342 9.32 -7.38 15.74
N ASP A 343 9.69 -8.67 15.67
CA ASP A 343 8.85 -9.72 15.10
C ASP A 343 7.67 -9.98 16.04
N VAL A 344 6.47 -9.53 15.62
CA VAL A 344 5.28 -9.55 16.48
C VAL A 344 4.92 -10.98 16.89
N PHE A 345 4.92 -11.92 15.95
CA PHE A 345 4.51 -13.29 16.24
C PHE A 345 5.50 -13.97 17.16
N ARG A 346 6.80 -13.89 16.88
CA ARG A 346 7.82 -14.54 17.72
C ARG A 346 7.89 -13.93 19.12
N SER A 347 7.70 -12.61 19.24
CA SER A 347 7.64 -11.91 20.53
C SER A 347 6.48 -12.39 21.41
N LEU A 348 5.30 -12.60 20.82
CA LEU A 348 4.10 -13.03 21.54
C LEU A 348 4.00 -14.55 21.72
N ASN A 349 4.57 -15.32 20.80
CA ASN A 349 4.47 -16.78 20.73
C ASN A 349 5.85 -17.44 20.63
N PRO A 350 6.75 -17.25 21.63
CA PRO A 350 8.17 -17.65 21.53
C PRO A 350 8.40 -19.15 21.34
N ASP A 351 7.46 -19.99 21.80
CA ASP A 351 7.56 -21.45 21.72
C ASP A 351 6.75 -22.07 20.58
N GLU A 352 5.97 -21.27 19.84
CA GLU A 352 5.14 -21.77 18.75
C GLU A 352 5.89 -21.81 17.43
N ILE A 353 5.60 -22.80 16.58
CA ILE A 353 6.21 -22.88 15.25
C ILE A 353 5.66 -21.76 14.36
N GLY A 354 4.34 -21.53 14.39
CA GLY A 354 3.70 -20.43 13.66
C GLY A 354 3.88 -20.47 12.15
N TYR A 355 4.01 -21.66 11.55
CA TYR A 355 4.27 -21.77 10.11
C TYR A 355 3.15 -21.09 9.32
N THR A 356 3.54 -20.36 8.28
CA THR A 356 2.63 -19.65 7.39
C THR A 356 2.66 -20.22 5.98
N TYR A 357 3.58 -21.15 5.68
CA TYR A 357 3.71 -21.76 4.37
C TYR A 357 4.03 -23.26 4.45
N GLY A 358 3.64 -23.98 3.40
CA GLY A 358 4.04 -25.37 3.17
C GLY A 358 3.10 -26.43 3.74
N HIS A 359 1.90 -26.06 4.19
CA HIS A 359 0.95 -26.98 4.82
C HIS A 359 0.53 -28.16 3.93
N GLN A 360 0.56 -27.99 2.60
CA GLN A 360 0.28 -29.05 1.63
C GLN A 360 1.43 -30.05 1.48
N TYR A 361 2.64 -29.66 1.89
CA TYR A 361 3.88 -30.39 1.68
C TYR A 361 4.52 -30.84 2.99
N ALA A 362 3.71 -31.01 4.04
CA ALA A 362 4.15 -31.50 5.34
C ALA A 362 5.06 -32.74 5.18
N PRO A 363 6.26 -32.76 5.81
CA PRO A 363 6.64 -31.94 6.97
C PRO A 363 7.43 -30.65 6.68
N LEU A 364 7.55 -30.20 5.42
CA LEU A 364 8.26 -28.96 5.10
C LEU A 364 7.39 -27.75 5.46
N LEU A 365 7.50 -27.29 6.70
CA LEU A 365 6.72 -26.20 7.26
C LEU A 365 7.66 -25.06 7.65
N GLY A 366 7.36 -23.86 7.19
CA GLY A 366 8.14 -22.65 7.50
C GLY A 366 7.23 -21.46 7.72
N ARG A 367 7.69 -20.53 8.55
CA ARG A 367 7.10 -19.20 8.64
C ARG A 367 7.90 -18.29 7.71
N ILE A 368 7.22 -17.71 6.73
CA ILE A 368 7.81 -16.78 5.76
C ILE A 368 7.00 -15.49 5.61
N ASP A 369 5.83 -15.45 6.24
CA ASP A 369 4.97 -14.28 6.33
C ASP A 369 5.12 -13.65 7.71
N TYR A 370 5.30 -12.33 7.75
CA TYR A 370 5.65 -11.62 8.97
C TYR A 370 4.86 -10.34 9.14
N ILE A 371 4.70 -9.95 10.40
CA ILE A 371 4.36 -8.59 10.78
C ILE A 371 5.47 -8.11 11.71
N ILE A 372 6.22 -7.11 11.24
CA ILE A 372 7.33 -6.49 11.93
C ILE A 372 6.92 -5.06 12.28
N VAL A 373 7.08 -4.68 13.54
CA VAL A 373 6.73 -3.34 14.01
C VAL A 373 7.93 -2.66 14.63
N ASN A 374 8.02 -1.34 14.54
CA ASN A 374 9.07 -0.62 15.26
C ASN A 374 8.64 -0.30 16.72
N SER A 375 9.55 0.34 17.44
CA SER A 375 9.43 0.63 18.89
C SER A 375 8.14 1.35 19.33
N PHE A 376 7.39 1.99 18.42
CA PHE A 376 6.10 2.60 18.72
C PHE A 376 5.00 1.60 19.09
N PHE A 377 5.20 0.31 18.83
CA PHE A 377 4.22 -0.75 19.06
C PHE A 377 4.61 -1.75 20.14
N THR A 378 5.87 -1.77 20.60
CA THR A 378 6.40 -2.88 21.41
C THR A 378 5.62 -3.09 22.71
N ASP A 379 5.12 -2.04 23.35
CA ASP A 379 4.30 -2.09 24.57
C ASP A 379 2.79 -2.16 24.31
N LYS A 380 2.39 -2.28 23.03
CA LYS A 380 1.00 -2.22 22.56
C LYS A 380 0.48 -3.55 22.01
N LEU A 381 1.34 -4.56 21.89
CA LEU A 381 1.01 -5.87 21.34
C LEU A 381 0.11 -6.67 22.31
N ILE A 382 -1.01 -7.21 21.84
CA ILE A 382 -1.97 -7.96 22.67
C ILE A 382 -1.83 -9.48 22.48
N ASN A 383 -2.06 -9.97 21.26
CA ASN A 383 -1.93 -11.37 20.88
C ASN A 383 -1.71 -11.48 19.36
N SER A 384 -1.20 -12.61 18.90
CA SER A 384 -0.96 -12.87 17.48
C SER A 384 -1.29 -14.32 17.14
N THR A 385 -1.85 -14.54 15.95
CA THR A 385 -2.19 -15.85 15.43
C THR A 385 -1.64 -16.06 14.03
N ALA A 386 -1.45 -17.34 13.66
CA ALA A 386 -1.09 -17.78 12.32
C ALA A 386 -1.95 -18.99 11.93
N GLY A 387 -2.75 -18.86 10.87
CA GLY A 387 -3.55 -19.97 10.32
C GLY A 387 -4.62 -20.56 11.24
N GLY A 388 -5.20 -19.75 12.12
CA GLY A 388 -6.17 -20.21 13.13
C GLY A 388 -7.61 -20.44 12.63
N THR A 389 -7.88 -20.15 11.36
CA THR A 389 -9.23 -20.13 10.78
C THR A 389 -9.72 -21.49 10.29
N ALA A 390 -11.05 -21.64 10.14
CA ALA A 390 -11.63 -22.89 9.63
C ALA A 390 -11.27 -23.13 8.16
N HIS A 391 -11.07 -22.05 7.41
CA HIS A 391 -10.70 -22.07 6.00
C HIS A 391 -9.19 -21.89 5.77
N ALA A 392 -8.33 -21.93 6.81
CA ALA A 392 -6.89 -21.73 6.66
C ALA A 392 -6.26 -22.68 5.61
N ASN A 393 -6.64 -23.96 5.61
CA ASN A 393 -6.10 -24.97 4.68
C ASN A 393 -6.67 -24.89 3.26
N THR A 394 -7.78 -24.18 3.07
CA THR A 394 -8.43 -24.06 1.76
C THR A 394 -8.30 -22.66 1.20
N GLY A 395 -7.95 -21.64 1.98
CA GLY A 395 -7.90 -20.28 1.52
C GLY A 395 -6.74 -19.99 0.57
N SER A 396 -5.56 -20.48 0.88
CA SER A 396 -4.32 -20.26 0.13
C SER A 396 -3.30 -21.35 0.48
N ASP A 397 -2.20 -21.41 -0.26
CA ASP A 397 -0.99 -22.08 0.16
C ASP A 397 -0.18 -21.39 1.26
N HIS A 398 -0.57 -20.16 1.58
CA HIS A 398 -0.18 -19.48 2.79
C HIS A 398 -1.29 -19.51 3.85
N TYR A 399 -0.89 -19.38 5.11
CA TYR A 399 -1.78 -18.99 6.19
C TYR A 399 -1.64 -17.50 6.47
N SER A 400 -2.75 -16.87 6.83
CA SER A 400 -2.71 -15.50 7.35
C SER A 400 -1.97 -15.42 8.67
N ILE A 401 -1.33 -14.28 8.88
CA ILE A 401 -0.75 -13.88 10.16
C ILE A 401 -1.40 -12.56 10.61
N ASP A 402 -1.71 -12.45 11.89
CA ASP A 402 -2.40 -11.28 12.41
C ASP A 402 -2.04 -11.02 13.87
N PHE A 403 -2.37 -9.82 14.35
CA PHE A 403 -2.28 -9.48 15.76
C PHE A 403 -3.28 -8.39 16.14
N PHE A 404 -3.70 -8.42 17.41
CA PHE A 404 -4.39 -7.29 18.03
C PHE A 404 -3.39 -6.34 18.68
N VAL A 405 -3.71 -5.05 18.60
CA VAL A 405 -2.91 -3.96 19.17
C VAL A 405 -3.81 -3.04 19.98
N THR A 406 -3.32 -2.56 21.12
CA THR A 406 -3.93 -1.45 21.85
C THR A 406 -3.34 -0.12 21.41
N TRP A 407 -4.16 0.91 21.28
CA TRP A 407 -3.74 2.18 20.70
C TRP A 407 -4.42 3.35 21.39
N ASP A 408 -3.61 4.21 21.97
CA ASP A 408 -3.97 5.47 22.59
C ASP A 408 -3.42 6.67 21.81
N GLY A 409 -2.88 6.43 20.60
CA GLY A 409 -2.07 7.37 19.84
C GLY A 409 -0.61 7.38 20.30
N THR A 410 0.25 8.11 19.57
CA THR A 410 1.69 8.20 19.89
C THR A 410 2.08 9.56 20.50
N GLY A 411 1.12 10.45 20.72
CA GLY A 411 1.39 11.85 21.07
C GLY A 411 2.04 12.67 19.94
N ALA A 412 2.16 12.13 18.72
CA ALA A 412 2.74 12.80 17.57
C ALA A 412 1.66 13.37 16.62
N VAL A 413 1.78 14.67 16.34
CA VAL A 413 1.06 15.51 15.36
C VAL A 413 -0.45 15.22 15.22
N VAL A 414 -1.25 15.99 15.98
CA VAL A 414 -2.67 16.19 15.69
C VAL A 414 -2.79 16.86 14.31
N LEU A 415 -3.36 16.15 13.33
CA LEU A 415 -3.85 16.77 12.10
C LEU A 415 -5.08 17.64 12.47
N PRO A 416 -5.06 18.97 12.23
CA PRO A 416 -6.17 19.82 12.60
C PRO A 416 -7.41 19.49 11.75
N GLY A 417 -8.52 19.15 12.41
CA GLY A 417 -9.86 19.10 11.81
C GLY A 417 -10.56 17.74 11.74
N LEU A 418 -10.01 16.68 12.32
CA LEU A 418 -10.51 15.31 12.14
C LEU A 418 -11.53 14.83 13.18
N TYR A 419 -11.59 15.43 14.37
CA TYR A 419 -12.60 15.09 15.38
C TYR A 419 -13.08 16.35 16.11
N ASP A 420 -14.39 16.53 16.17
CA ASP A 420 -14.97 17.44 17.15
C ASP A 420 -14.73 16.83 18.54
N SER A 421 -13.74 17.37 19.25
CA SER A 421 -13.43 16.99 20.64
C SER A 421 -14.51 17.44 21.65
N SER A 422 -15.72 17.79 21.20
CA SER A 422 -16.80 18.28 22.07
C SER A 422 -17.66 17.19 22.74
N SER A 423 -17.47 15.89 22.48
CA SER A 423 -18.17 14.82 23.22
C SER A 423 -17.31 14.16 24.31
N SER A 424 -16.72 14.98 25.21
CA SER A 424 -16.42 14.49 26.56
C SER A 424 -17.73 14.38 27.37
N LYS A 425 -18.60 13.45 26.98
CA LYS A 425 -19.62 12.94 27.89
C LYS A 425 -19.01 11.74 28.60
N THR A 426 -18.76 11.92 29.88
CA THR A 426 -18.51 10.82 30.81
C THR A 426 -19.78 9.98 30.91
N ASP A 427 -20.04 9.11 29.95
CA ASP A 427 -21.04 8.05 30.08
C ASP A 427 -20.29 6.74 30.36
N ASN A 428 -20.50 6.23 31.59
CA ASN A 428 -19.92 4.99 32.12
C ASN A 428 -20.51 3.73 31.48
N ASN A 429 -20.74 3.73 30.17
CA ASN A 429 -21.21 2.58 29.42
C ASN A 429 -20.31 2.43 28.20
N ALA A 430 -19.10 1.89 28.43
CA ALA A 430 -18.25 1.42 27.35
C ALA A 430 -19.05 0.42 26.51
N GLY A 431 -19.38 0.79 25.28
CA GLY A 431 -19.85 -0.14 24.27
C GLY A 431 -18.71 -1.10 23.95
N VAL A 432 -18.68 -2.25 24.61
CA VAL A 432 -17.66 -3.27 24.40
C VAL A 432 -17.89 -3.89 23.02
N ARG A 433 -16.94 -3.70 22.09
CA ARG A 433 -16.84 -4.57 20.91
C ARG A 433 -16.46 -5.97 21.39
N CYS A 434 -17.37 -6.92 21.23
CA CYS A 434 -17.08 -8.32 21.49
C CYS A 434 -16.25 -8.88 20.32
N TYR A 435 -14.93 -8.85 20.45
CA TYR A 435 -14.05 -9.59 19.55
C TYR A 435 -14.23 -11.10 19.80
N SER A 436 -14.71 -11.81 18.78
CA SER A 436 -14.82 -13.27 18.81
C SER A 436 -13.43 -13.88 18.65
N MET A 437 -12.70 -14.11 19.74
CA MET A 437 -11.56 -15.03 19.73
C MET A 437 -12.07 -16.47 19.55
N ARG A 438 -12.30 -16.89 18.30
CA ARG A 438 -12.64 -18.28 17.96
C ARG A 438 -11.37 -19.09 17.67
N GLY A 439 -10.53 -19.24 18.69
CA GLY A 439 -9.44 -20.21 18.71
C GLY A 439 -9.81 -21.42 19.57
N SER A 440 -10.12 -22.55 18.95
CA SER A 440 -10.20 -23.90 19.54
C SER A 440 -11.09 -24.11 20.79
N LEU A 441 -12.36 -24.47 20.59
CA LEU A 441 -13.13 -25.25 21.57
C LEU A 441 -13.82 -26.42 20.86
N ASN A 442 -13.50 -27.62 21.34
CA ASN A 442 -13.87 -28.92 20.77
C ASN A 442 -15.36 -29.07 20.42
N PHE A 443 -15.61 -29.76 19.30
CA PHE A 443 -16.91 -30.21 18.80
C PHE A 443 -17.80 -30.81 19.90
N MET A 444 -18.99 -30.21 20.11
CA MET A 444 -20.19 -30.95 20.48
C MET A 444 -21.48 -30.21 20.06
N ASP A 445 -22.17 -30.81 19.09
CA ASP A 445 -23.61 -30.78 18.78
C ASP A 445 -24.31 -29.41 18.54
N ILE A 446 -24.23 -28.94 17.29
CA ILE A 446 -25.04 -27.84 16.75
C ILE A 446 -26.36 -28.42 16.23
N SER A 447 -27.35 -28.57 17.10
CA SER A 447 -28.72 -28.81 16.62
C SER A 447 -29.86 -28.20 17.44
N GLN A 448 -29.64 -27.52 18.58
CA GLN A 448 -30.76 -27.05 19.41
C GLN A 448 -30.61 -25.73 20.22
N ARG A 449 -30.07 -24.61 19.69
CA ARG A 449 -30.15 -23.32 20.42
C ARG A 449 -30.45 -22.09 19.55
N THR A 450 -31.28 -21.19 20.10
CA THR A 450 -31.84 -19.96 19.50
C THR A 450 -30.83 -18.81 19.45
N ALA A 451 -31.12 -17.78 18.64
CA ALA A 451 -30.20 -16.71 18.27
C ALA A 451 -29.64 -15.87 19.44
N GLU A 452 -30.27 -15.87 20.61
CA GLU A 452 -29.83 -15.10 21.79
C GLU A 452 -28.68 -15.79 22.56
N ASP A 453 -28.46 -17.10 22.41
CA ASP A 453 -27.40 -17.85 23.11
C ASP A 453 -26.01 -17.71 22.42
N ARG A 454 -25.88 -16.95 21.33
CA ARG A 454 -24.61 -16.77 20.59
C ARG A 454 -23.79 -15.55 21.03
N PHE A 455 -24.30 -14.74 21.95
CA PHE A 455 -23.69 -13.45 22.36
C PHE A 455 -22.91 -13.50 23.68
N GLY A 456 -22.89 -14.63 24.40
CA GLY A 456 -22.33 -14.68 25.76
C GLY A 456 -21.33 -15.81 25.95
N LEU A 457 -20.06 -15.60 25.57
CA LEU A 457 -18.92 -16.34 26.14
C LEU A 457 -17.60 -15.67 25.73
N LEU A 458 -17.21 -14.61 26.47
CA LEU A 458 -15.84 -14.12 26.71
C LEU A 458 -15.80 -12.80 27.51
N CYS A 459 -16.95 -12.21 27.84
CA CYS A 459 -17.03 -10.99 28.66
C CYS A 459 -16.71 -11.20 30.16
N GLU A 460 -16.72 -12.44 30.68
CA GLU A 460 -16.52 -12.71 32.11
C GLU A 460 -15.07 -12.89 32.57
N VAL A 461 -14.10 -13.13 31.68
CA VAL A 461 -12.73 -13.44 32.12
C VAL A 461 -11.95 -12.18 32.49
N PHE A 462 -12.10 -11.08 31.74
CA PHE A 462 -11.32 -9.85 31.99
C PHE A 462 -11.77 -9.03 33.21
N PHE A 463 -13.00 -9.19 33.70
CA PHE A 463 -13.48 -8.43 34.86
C PHE A 463 -13.13 -9.03 36.22
N THR A 464 -12.61 -10.27 36.27
CA THR A 464 -12.36 -10.96 37.54
C THR A 464 -10.94 -10.73 38.08
N GLU A 465 -9.98 -10.35 37.24
CA GLU A 465 -8.58 -10.11 37.67
C GLU A 465 -8.28 -8.66 38.07
N ILE A 466 -9.06 -7.67 37.63
CA ILE A 466 -8.84 -6.25 37.98
C ILE A 466 -9.45 -5.86 39.35
N ARG A 467 -10.13 -6.79 40.05
CA ARG A 467 -10.62 -6.58 41.45
C ARG A 467 -9.86 -7.37 42.52
N ARG A 468 -8.62 -7.76 42.24
CA ARG A 468 -7.68 -8.24 43.27
C ARG A 468 -6.30 -7.66 43.03
N GLU A 469 -6.12 -6.40 43.43
CA GLU A 469 -4.97 -5.90 44.20
C GLU A 469 -5.30 -4.53 44.79
#